data_AF-A0AAW2FF02-F1
#
_entry.id   AF-A0AAW2FF02-F1
#
_cell.length_a   1.000
_cell.length_b   1.000
_cell.length_c   1.000
_cell.angle_alpha   90.00
_cell.angle_beta   90.00
_cell.angle_gamma   90.00
#
_symmetry.space_group_name_H-M   'P 1'
#
loop_
_entity.id
_entity.type
_entity.pdbx_description
1 polymer ?
#
loop_
_entity_poly.entity_id
_entity_poly.type
_entity_poly.pdbx_seq_one_letter_code
_entity_poly.pdbx_strand_id
1 'polypeptide(L)'
;MRVPILVLGLLAVCAVNGSVIPDQALTKNLQDSWYDDEFVIALSNIKDSARRKHTGNTMETLLSVKYRNVKTKMVLLIDRRAKRVILESLDDSGRRSASHVNVDSLAVNTPLKSLIILVHQSQPNSRMDVYVDCVYEGSIPLKTTFRDLAETKNSHVEIVSLYPP
;
A
#
# COMPACT_ATOMS: atom_id res chain seq x y z
N MET A 1 23.89 20.31 -51.16
CA MET A 1 23.62 19.01 -50.50
C MET A 1 23.45 19.28 -49.01
N ARG A 2 22.26 19.04 -48.45
CA ARG A 2 21.97 19.28 -47.01
C ARG A 2 22.05 17.94 -46.28
N VAL A 3 22.96 17.84 -45.31
CA VAL A 3 23.15 16.64 -44.47
C VAL A 3 22.10 16.68 -43.35
N PRO A 4 21.28 15.63 -43.13
CA PRO A 4 20.36 15.62 -42.02
C PRO A 4 21.13 15.33 -40.72
N ILE A 5 20.99 16.21 -39.73
CA ILE A 5 21.51 16.03 -38.38
C ILE A 5 20.54 15.11 -37.63
N LEU A 6 20.96 13.88 -37.35
CA LEU A 6 20.24 12.93 -36.50
C LEU A 6 20.42 13.35 -35.03
N VAL A 7 19.41 14.00 -34.46
CA VAL A 7 19.36 14.28 -33.02
C VAL A 7 18.88 13.01 -32.31
N LEU A 8 19.83 12.25 -31.76
CA LEU A 8 19.53 11.10 -30.92
C LEU A 8 18.99 11.61 -29.57
N GLY A 9 17.66 11.60 -29.40
CA GLY A 9 17.02 11.96 -28.15
C GLY A 9 17.28 10.91 -27.08
N LEU A 10 18.10 11.24 -26.08
CA LEU A 10 18.36 10.40 -24.91
C LEU A 10 17.12 10.42 -24.00
N LEU A 11 16.25 9.42 -24.13
CA LEU A 11 15.16 9.18 -23.18
C LEU A 11 15.75 8.61 -21.87
N ALA A 12 16.19 9.50 -20.98
CA ALA A 12 16.53 9.13 -19.62
C ALA A 12 15.24 8.80 -18.86
N VAL A 13 14.92 7.51 -18.75
CA VAL A 13 13.86 7.03 -17.85
C VAL A 13 14.39 7.16 -16.42
N CYS A 14 14.12 8.29 -15.78
CA CYS A 14 14.34 8.46 -14.35
C CYS A 14 13.31 7.60 -13.61
N ALA A 15 13.66 6.34 -13.33
CA ALA A 15 12.91 5.52 -12.39
C ALA A 15 13.02 6.18 -11.00
N VAL A 16 11.93 6.79 -10.53
CA VAL A 16 11.84 7.30 -9.17
C VAL A 16 11.77 6.08 -8.26
N ASN A 17 12.93 5.60 -7.81
CA ASN A 17 13.01 4.62 -6.74
C ASN A 17 12.52 5.29 -5.46
N GLY A 18 11.20 5.31 -5.25
CA GLY A 18 10.66 5.36 -3.91
C GLY A 18 11.23 4.15 -3.19
N SER A 19 12.27 4.36 -2.38
CA SER A 19 12.91 3.29 -1.62
C SER A 19 11.90 2.80 -0.60
N VAL A 20 11.17 1.76 -0.97
CA VAL A 20 10.43 0.93 -0.03
C VAL A 20 11.43 -0.18 0.32
N ILE A 21 11.72 -0.35 1.62
CA ILE A 21 12.73 -1.29 2.09
C ILE A 21 12.01 -2.60 2.47
N PRO A 22 12.48 -3.77 2.01
CA PRO A 22 11.93 -5.05 2.44
C PRO A 22 12.05 -5.17 3.97
N ASP A 23 10.94 -5.48 4.62
CA ASP A 23 10.87 -5.58 6.07
C ASP A 23 10.65 -7.04 6.48
N GLN A 24 11.75 -7.72 6.85
CA GLN A 24 11.72 -9.14 7.19
C GLN A 24 10.91 -9.43 8.46
N ALA A 25 10.95 -8.53 9.44
CA ALA A 25 10.20 -8.70 10.69
C ALA A 25 8.70 -8.56 10.42
N LEU A 26 8.30 -7.54 9.67
CA LEU A 26 6.91 -7.34 9.26
C LEU A 26 6.42 -8.46 8.34
N THR A 27 7.27 -8.92 7.40
CA THR A 27 6.97 -10.11 6.58
C THR A 27 6.66 -11.32 7.45
N LYS A 28 7.51 -11.63 8.43
CA LYS A 28 7.29 -12.77 9.31
C LYS A 28 6.02 -12.59 10.17
N ASN A 29 5.82 -11.43 10.77
CA ASN A 29 4.65 -11.19 11.62
C ASN A 29 3.34 -11.30 10.83
N LEU A 30 3.29 -10.78 9.59
CA LEU A 30 2.11 -10.94 8.73
C LEU A 30 1.91 -12.40 8.33
N GLN A 31 3.00 -13.12 8.04
CA GLN A 31 2.96 -14.55 7.72
C GLN A 31 2.38 -15.38 8.85
N ASP A 32 2.83 -15.12 10.08
CA ASP A 32 2.34 -15.80 11.28
C ASP A 32 0.84 -15.51 11.53
N SER A 33 0.34 -14.36 11.05
CA SER A 33 -1.06 -13.93 11.22
C SER A 33 -1.99 -14.30 10.04
N TRP A 34 -1.49 -14.95 8.98
CA TRP A 34 -2.29 -15.20 7.76
C TRP A 34 -3.55 -16.03 8.00
N TYR A 35 -3.48 -16.96 8.94
CA TYR A 35 -4.57 -17.88 9.23
C TYR A 35 -5.47 -17.39 10.36
N ASP A 36 -5.13 -16.29 11.02
CA ASP A 36 -5.98 -15.69 12.03
C ASP A 36 -7.26 -15.13 11.41
N ASP A 37 -8.38 -15.23 12.11
CA ASP A 37 -9.65 -14.64 11.64
C ASP A 37 -9.58 -13.11 11.64
N GLU A 38 -8.83 -12.55 12.58
CA GLU A 38 -8.63 -11.11 12.73
C GLU A 38 -7.20 -10.80 13.13
N PHE A 39 -6.64 -9.74 12.56
CA PHE A 39 -5.34 -9.21 12.98
C PHE A 39 -5.26 -7.71 12.72
N VAL A 40 -4.25 -7.07 13.33
CA VAL A 40 -4.09 -5.61 13.27
C VAL A 40 -2.78 -5.25 12.58
N ILE A 41 -2.87 -4.31 11.64
CA ILE A 41 -1.72 -3.61 11.06
C ILE A 41 -1.71 -2.20 11.65
N ALA A 42 -0.75 -1.92 12.53
CA ALA A 42 -0.59 -0.62 13.14
C ALA A 42 0.65 0.09 12.58
N LEU A 43 0.44 1.31 12.08
CA LEU A 43 1.49 2.21 11.60
C LEU A 43 1.48 3.45 12.46
N SER A 44 2.61 3.81 13.04
CA SER A 44 2.74 4.98 13.92
C SER A 44 3.75 5.96 13.36
N ASN A 45 3.67 7.22 13.81
CA ASN A 45 4.61 8.27 13.46
C ASN A 45 4.77 8.46 11.94
N ILE A 46 3.64 8.44 11.22
CA ILE A 46 3.59 8.67 9.78
C ILE A 46 3.84 10.16 9.55
N LYS A 47 5.12 10.51 9.42
CA LYS A 47 5.58 11.87 9.18
C LYS A 47 5.07 12.32 7.82
N ASP A 48 4.66 13.58 7.73
CA ASP A 48 4.50 14.20 6.42
C ASP A 48 5.81 14.09 5.66
N SER A 49 5.72 13.60 4.43
CA SER A 49 6.83 13.70 3.49
C SER A 49 6.98 15.15 3.02
N ALA A 50 7.15 16.11 3.95
CA ALA A 50 7.47 17.50 3.63
C ALA A 50 8.76 17.62 2.79
N ARG A 51 9.64 16.61 2.85
CA ARG A 51 10.80 16.47 1.94
C ARG A 51 10.43 16.14 0.49
N ARG A 52 9.21 15.71 0.19
CA ARG A 52 8.69 15.40 -1.17
C ARG A 52 7.84 16.52 -1.77
N LYS A 53 7.82 17.72 -1.17
CA LYS A 53 7.10 18.91 -1.70
C LYS A 53 7.44 19.25 -3.16
N HIS A 54 8.56 18.77 -3.69
CA HIS A 54 8.96 19.04 -5.09
C HIS A 54 8.31 18.14 -6.15
N THR A 55 7.59 17.06 -5.80
CA THR A 55 7.08 16.11 -6.82
C THR A 55 5.57 16.16 -7.05
N GLY A 56 4.82 17.01 -6.33
CA GLY A 56 3.36 17.15 -6.49
C GLY A 56 2.55 15.88 -6.17
N ASN A 57 3.21 14.78 -5.81
CA ASN A 57 2.58 13.50 -5.53
C ASN A 57 2.27 13.42 -4.03
N THR A 58 0.98 13.53 -3.71
CA THR A 58 0.42 13.47 -2.35
C THR A 58 -0.06 12.07 -1.98
N MET A 59 0.16 11.10 -2.87
CA MET A 59 -0.07 9.69 -2.59
C MET A 59 1.16 9.06 -1.92
N GLU A 60 0.95 8.42 -0.79
CA GLU A 60 1.99 7.77 0.00
C GLU A 60 1.66 6.27 0.15
N THR A 61 2.57 5.40 -0.30
CA THR A 61 2.49 3.96 -0.06
C THR A 61 2.85 3.65 1.39
N LEU A 62 1.94 3.04 2.13
CA LEU A 62 2.17 2.64 3.51
C LEU A 62 2.70 1.21 3.59
N LEU A 63 2.02 0.32 2.89
CA LEU A 63 2.27 -1.10 2.88
C LEU A 63 2.11 -1.60 1.45
N SER A 64 3.07 -2.39 0.99
CA SER A 64 2.95 -3.15 -0.25
C SER A 64 3.23 -4.61 0.06
N VAL A 65 2.24 -5.46 -0.16
CA VAL A 65 2.35 -6.91 -0.06
C VAL A 65 2.45 -7.47 -1.47
N LYS A 66 3.61 -8.01 -1.81
CA LYS A 66 3.87 -8.64 -3.11
C LYS A 66 4.12 -10.12 -2.92
N TYR A 67 3.45 -10.95 -3.71
CA TYR A 67 3.62 -12.39 -3.69
C TYR A 67 4.67 -12.78 -4.75
N ARG A 68 5.72 -13.50 -4.34
CA ARG A 68 6.72 -14.01 -5.28
C ARG A 68 6.06 -15.06 -6.16
N ASN A 69 6.43 -15.08 -7.44
CA ASN A 69 5.97 -15.99 -8.49
C ASN A 69 4.59 -15.70 -9.10
N VAL A 70 3.85 -14.73 -8.56
CA VAL A 70 2.58 -14.27 -9.14
C VAL A 70 2.57 -12.76 -9.31
N LYS A 71 1.66 -12.24 -10.15
CA LYS A 71 1.54 -10.78 -10.36
C LYS A 71 0.69 -10.12 -9.27
N THR A 72 0.04 -10.93 -8.43
CA THR A 72 -0.80 -10.44 -7.35
C THR A 72 -0.04 -9.53 -6.38
N LYS A 73 -0.63 -8.36 -6.14
CA LYS A 73 -0.09 -7.32 -5.28
C LYS A 73 -1.24 -6.65 -4.53
N MET A 74 -1.07 -6.42 -3.24
CA MET A 74 -1.94 -5.57 -2.45
C MET A 74 -1.16 -4.35 -1.97
N VAL A 75 -1.75 -3.17 -2.05
CA VAL A 75 -1.10 -1.90 -1.69
C VAL A 75 -2.05 -1.06 -0.88
N LEU A 76 -1.60 -0.67 0.32
CA LEU A 76 -2.29 0.32 1.14
C LEU A 76 -1.64 1.69 0.92
N LEU A 77 -2.47 2.67 0.58
CA LEU A 77 -2.07 4.01 0.17
C LEU A 77 -2.85 5.06 0.97
N ILE A 78 -2.21 6.20 1.23
CA ILE A 78 -2.88 7.42 1.66
C ILE A 78 -2.85 8.42 0.51
N ASP A 79 -4.00 9.02 0.18
CA ASP A 79 -4.08 10.23 -0.63
C ASP A 79 -4.54 11.39 0.27
N ARG A 80 -3.59 12.24 0.68
CA ARG A 80 -3.89 13.39 1.55
C ARG A 80 -4.64 14.51 0.84
N ARG A 81 -4.57 14.58 -0.50
CA ARG A 81 -5.25 15.61 -1.29
C ARG A 81 -6.72 15.25 -1.48
N ALA A 82 -6.99 14.00 -1.83
CA ALA A 82 -8.35 13.49 -1.94
C ALA A 82 -8.96 13.08 -0.60
N LYS A 83 -8.17 13.11 0.48
CA LYS A 83 -8.56 12.72 1.84
C LYS A 83 -9.04 11.27 1.91
N ARG A 84 -8.23 10.33 1.42
CA ARG A 84 -8.60 8.91 1.30
C ARG A 84 -7.52 7.98 1.81
N VAL A 85 -7.96 6.88 2.43
CA VAL A 85 -7.15 5.66 2.58
C VAL A 85 -7.63 4.67 1.54
N ILE A 86 -6.71 4.16 0.74
CA ILE A 86 -7.01 3.37 -0.47
C ILE A 86 -6.34 2.01 -0.36
N LEU A 87 -7.11 0.96 -0.61
CA LEU A 87 -6.63 -0.38 -0.86
C LEU A 87 -6.64 -0.64 -2.37
N GLU A 88 -5.47 -0.80 -2.96
CA GLU A 88 -5.33 -1.26 -4.34
C GLU A 88 -4.91 -2.72 -4.39
N SER A 89 -5.54 -3.48 -5.26
CA SER A 89 -5.17 -4.87 -5.55
C SER A 89 -4.92 -5.04 -7.04
N LEU A 90 -3.87 -5.79 -7.39
CA LEU A 90 -3.61 -6.32 -8.71
C LEU A 90 -3.80 -7.83 -8.62
N ASP A 91 -4.59 -8.43 -9.51
CA ASP A 91 -4.73 -9.88 -9.59
C ASP A 91 -3.70 -10.50 -10.56
N ASP A 92 -3.69 -11.83 -10.64
CA ASP A 92 -2.77 -12.57 -11.52
C ASP A 92 -3.00 -12.35 -13.01
N SER A 93 -4.22 -11.97 -13.39
CA SER A 93 -4.54 -11.56 -14.76
C SER A 93 -4.04 -10.15 -15.09
N GLY A 94 -3.54 -9.42 -14.08
CA GLY A 94 -3.08 -8.04 -14.20
C GLY A 94 -4.21 -7.02 -14.11
N ARG A 95 -5.41 -7.39 -13.69
CA ARG A 95 -6.51 -6.44 -13.49
C ARG A 95 -6.31 -5.73 -12.17
N ARG A 96 -6.36 -4.40 -12.22
CA ARG A 96 -6.31 -3.54 -11.03
C ARG A 96 -7.72 -3.34 -10.49
N SER A 97 -7.85 -3.35 -9.18
CA SER A 97 -9.03 -2.85 -8.48
C SER A 97 -8.61 -1.99 -7.30
N ALA A 98 -9.47 -1.04 -6.94
CA ALA A 98 -9.24 -0.14 -5.82
C ALA A 98 -10.53 0.07 -5.04
N SER A 99 -10.42 0.22 -3.73
CA SER A 99 -11.52 0.61 -2.84
C SER A 99 -10.95 1.52 -1.76
N HIS A 100 -11.77 2.40 -1.21
CA HIS A 100 -11.28 3.44 -0.32
C HIS A 100 -12.32 3.84 0.71
N VAL A 101 -11.84 4.46 1.78
CA VAL A 101 -12.63 5.25 2.72
C VAL A 101 -12.21 6.71 2.62
N ASN A 102 -13.17 7.63 2.78
CA ASN A 102 -12.86 9.04 2.95
C ASN A 102 -12.51 9.28 4.41
N VAL A 103 -11.50 10.11 4.64
CA VAL A 103 -10.91 10.34 5.96
C VAL A 103 -10.66 11.84 6.09
N ASP A 104 -11.62 12.55 6.67
CA ASP A 104 -11.60 14.02 6.66
C ASP A 104 -10.45 14.62 7.47
N SER A 105 -9.95 13.84 8.43
CA SER A 105 -8.81 14.13 9.31
C SER A 105 -7.46 14.11 8.57
N LEU A 106 -7.39 13.54 7.35
CA LEU A 106 -6.19 13.61 6.51
C LEU A 106 -5.99 15.03 5.99
N ALA A 107 -5.00 15.74 6.55
CA ALA A 107 -4.52 17.01 6.04
C ALA A 107 -3.14 16.86 5.39
N VAL A 108 -2.88 17.67 4.36
CA VAL A 108 -1.66 17.60 3.51
C VAL A 108 -0.38 17.96 4.28
N ASN A 109 -0.49 18.67 5.40
CA ASN A 109 0.65 19.10 6.22
C ASN A 109 0.44 18.80 7.71
N THR A 110 -0.31 17.74 8.01
CA THR A 110 -0.49 17.29 9.38
C THR A 110 0.06 15.88 9.54
N PRO A 111 1.06 15.69 10.43
CA PRO A 111 1.53 14.35 10.78
C PRO A 111 0.39 13.48 11.27
N LEU A 112 0.37 12.23 10.83
CA LEU A 112 -0.55 11.22 11.32
C LEU A 112 0.13 10.51 12.50
N LYS A 113 -0.49 10.54 13.68
CA LYS A 113 0.09 9.88 14.86
C LYS A 113 0.00 8.37 14.70
N SER A 114 -1.15 7.87 14.28
CA SER A 114 -1.37 6.46 14.02
C SER A 114 -2.37 6.22 12.91
N LEU A 115 -2.09 5.23 12.07
CA LEU A 115 -3.08 4.56 11.24
C LEU A 115 -3.15 3.10 11.68
N ILE A 116 -4.33 2.65 12.06
CA ILE A 116 -4.58 1.28 12.49
C ILE A 116 -5.58 0.67 11.51
N ILE A 117 -5.24 -0.50 11.00
CA ILE A 117 -6.12 -1.31 10.16
C ILE A 117 -6.43 -2.59 10.90
N LEU A 118 -7.70 -2.80 11.23
CA LEU A 118 -8.21 -4.06 11.72
C LEU A 118 -8.68 -4.88 10.51
N VAL A 119 -8.05 -6.02 10.28
CA VAL A 119 -8.36 -6.92 9.17
C VAL A 119 -9.31 -7.99 9.67
N HIS A 120 -10.48 -8.12 9.05
CA HIS A 120 -11.42 -9.22 9.24
C HIS A 120 -11.35 -10.14 8.02
N GLN A 121 -10.95 -11.40 8.23
CA GLN A 121 -10.80 -12.37 7.15
C GLN A 121 -12.02 -13.30 7.00
N SER A 122 -12.86 -13.41 8.02
CA SER A 122 -14.02 -14.29 8.01
C SER A 122 -15.05 -13.88 6.94
N GLN A 123 -15.36 -14.81 6.05
CA GLN A 123 -16.44 -14.67 5.06
C GLN A 123 -17.81 -14.84 5.76
N PRO A 124 -18.87 -14.17 5.28
CA PRO A 124 -18.97 -13.40 4.04
C PRO A 124 -18.59 -11.91 4.16
N ASN A 125 -18.14 -11.44 5.33
CA ASN A 125 -17.94 -10.01 5.62
C ASN A 125 -16.47 -9.65 5.81
N SER A 126 -15.61 -10.15 4.91
CA SER A 126 -14.19 -9.84 4.94
C SER A 126 -13.95 -8.38 4.54
N ARG A 127 -13.22 -7.66 5.40
CA ARG A 127 -13.05 -6.21 5.29
C ARG A 127 -11.84 -5.72 6.09
N MET A 128 -11.44 -4.48 5.84
CA MET A 128 -10.48 -3.73 6.61
C MET A 128 -11.15 -2.53 7.24
N ASP A 129 -11.21 -2.49 8.57
CA ASP A 129 -11.70 -1.35 9.33
C ASP A 129 -10.53 -0.38 9.57
N VAL A 130 -10.70 0.87 9.17
CA VAL A 130 -9.67 1.90 9.15
C VAL A 130 -9.87 2.85 10.32
N TYR A 131 -8.81 3.03 11.10
CA TYR A 131 -8.79 3.98 12.21
C TYR A 131 -7.62 4.95 12.05
N VAL A 132 -7.89 6.24 12.17
CA VAL A 132 -6.88 7.31 12.16
C VAL A 132 -6.87 7.99 13.51
N ASP A 133 -5.68 8.07 14.13
CA ASP A 133 -5.50 8.61 15.47
C ASP A 133 -6.51 8.03 16.49
N CYS A 134 -6.75 6.71 16.38
CA CYS A 134 -7.71 5.93 17.16
C CYS A 134 -9.21 6.26 16.93
N VAL A 135 -9.52 7.01 15.87
CA VAL A 135 -10.90 7.30 15.44
C VAL A 135 -11.27 6.40 14.27
N TYR A 136 -12.41 5.73 14.32
CA TYR A 136 -12.91 4.91 13.23
C TYR A 136 -13.38 5.78 12.05
N GLU A 137 -12.89 5.48 10.85
CA GLU A 137 -13.14 6.27 9.63
C GLU A 137 -13.98 5.50 8.59
N GLY A 138 -14.01 4.17 8.67
CA GLY A 138 -14.83 3.33 7.80
C GLY A 138 -14.23 1.96 7.51
N SER A 139 -14.92 1.20 6.65
CA SER A 139 -14.49 -0.14 6.22
C SER A 139 -14.25 -0.21 4.72
N ILE A 140 -13.22 -0.97 4.32
CA ILE A 140 -12.94 -1.33 2.93
C ILE A 140 -13.21 -2.83 2.76
N PRO A 141 -14.15 -3.26 1.89
CA PRO A 141 -14.40 -4.68 1.68
C PRO A 141 -13.21 -5.37 0.99
N LEU A 142 -12.90 -6.59 1.41
CA LEU A 142 -11.83 -7.40 0.83
C LEU A 142 -12.40 -8.29 -0.27
N LYS A 143 -11.87 -8.14 -1.49
CA LYS A 143 -12.16 -9.07 -2.59
C LYS A 143 -11.41 -10.40 -2.43
N THR A 144 -10.27 -10.36 -1.76
CA THR A 144 -9.38 -11.48 -1.51
C THR A 144 -8.72 -11.24 -0.16
N THR A 145 -8.78 -12.23 0.72
CA THR A 145 -8.22 -12.17 2.08
C THR A 145 -6.73 -12.49 2.08
N PHE A 146 -6.02 -12.20 3.17
CA PHE A 146 -4.61 -12.60 3.28
C PHE A 146 -4.47 -14.13 3.35
N ARG A 147 -5.47 -14.81 3.92
CA ARG A 147 -5.60 -16.27 3.93
C ARG A 147 -5.69 -16.84 2.51
N ASP A 148 -6.58 -16.32 1.67
CA ASP A 148 -6.71 -16.75 0.26
C ASP A 148 -5.38 -16.58 -0.51
N LEU A 149 -4.64 -15.52 -0.17
CA LEU A 149 -3.36 -15.20 -0.78
C LEU A 149 -2.21 -16.10 -0.27
N ALA A 150 -2.28 -16.57 0.97
CA ALA A 150 -1.32 -17.53 1.54
C ALA A 150 -1.49 -18.94 0.92
N GLU A 151 -2.72 -19.31 0.59
CA GLU A 151 -3.04 -20.61 0.01
C GLU A 151 -2.67 -20.73 -1.49
N THR A 152 -2.45 -19.59 -2.16
CA THR A 152 -2.02 -19.55 -3.56
C THR A 152 -0.52 -19.86 -3.70
N LYS A 153 -0.19 -21.16 -3.71
CA LYS A 153 1.07 -21.83 -4.09
C LYS A 153 2.40 -21.14 -3.72
N ASN A 154 3.11 -21.68 -2.72
CA ASN A 154 4.54 -21.43 -2.41
C ASN A 154 4.97 -19.95 -2.48
N SER A 155 4.05 -19.05 -2.12
CA SER A 155 4.20 -17.63 -2.35
C SER A 155 5.02 -17.05 -1.20
N HIS A 156 6.32 -16.90 -1.42
CA HIS A 156 7.13 -16.04 -0.58
C HIS A 156 6.54 -14.63 -0.66
N VAL A 157 6.20 -14.03 0.47
CA VAL A 157 5.69 -12.67 0.50
C VAL A 157 6.83 -11.72 0.77
N GLU A 158 6.90 -10.67 -0.03
CA GLU A 158 7.78 -9.54 0.21
C GLU A 158 6.91 -8.38 0.65
N ILE A 159 7.08 -8.00 1.92
CA ILE A 159 6.44 -6.81 2.45
C ILE A 159 7.43 -5.68 2.37
N VAL A 160 6.94 -4.59 1.82
CA VAL A 160 7.71 -3.37 1.69
C VAL A 160 6.92 -2.27 2.38
N SER A 161 7.49 -1.73 3.47
CA SER A 161 6.94 -0.63 4.25
C SER A 161 7.80 0.62 4.09
N LEU A 162 7.18 1.79 4.03
CA LEU A 162 7.90 3.07 4.18
C LEU A 162 8.16 3.43 5.65
N TYR A 163 7.54 2.71 6.58
CA TYR A 163 7.60 2.93 8.02
C TYR A 163 7.86 1.57 8.68
N PRO A 164 9.12 1.12 8.75
CA PRO A 164 9.47 -0.09 9.51
C PRO A 164 9.19 0.12 11.01
N PRO A 165 8.92 -0.96 11.77
CA PRO A 165 8.63 -0.91 13.20
C PRO A 165 9.80 -0.35 14.02
#